data_AF-A0A926TLD6-F1
#
_entry.id   AF-A0A926TLD6-F1
#
_cell.length_a   1.000
_cell.length_b   1.000
_cell.length_c   1.000
_cell.angle_alpha   90.00
_cell.angle_beta   90.00
_cell.angle_gamma   90.00
#
_symmetry.space_group_name_H-M   'P 1'
#
loop_
_entity.id
_entity.type
_entity.pdbx_description
1 polymer ?
#
loop_
_entity_poly.entity_id
_entity_poly.type
_entity_poly.pdbx_seq_one_letter_code
_entity_poly.pdbx_strand_id
1 'polypeptide(L)'
;MASLIMTTSRDPFTRGLDYLYGVRSLALKPEMVDRVHDMEHRDRICTWISEHIEAVNAQLNVCLEACHACFHSWEQPLVQIFAAPLAQAFGLDALCNLQTTPISILIDVGRVMPEDWLLVVAHEYAHAHAGTPGHHPQFARSLAHLCLGLAIALPPYQAGREDSLRFYPSYLPTKDPLAFWQGGGEIGDRV
;
A
#
# COMPACT_ATOMS: atom_id res chain seq x y z
N MET A 1 15.03 8.26 3.80
CA MET A 1 14.59 8.43 5.20
C MET A 1 14.60 7.07 5.87
N ALA A 2 15.03 6.96 7.13
CA ALA A 2 15.04 5.67 7.84
C ALA A 2 13.60 5.22 8.11
N SER A 3 13.28 3.98 7.77
CA SER A 3 11.98 3.34 8.07
C SER A 3 11.71 3.38 9.58
N LEU A 4 10.54 3.86 9.99
CA LEU A 4 10.12 3.92 11.41
C LEU A 4 9.95 2.53 12.04
N ILE A 5 9.99 1.47 11.24
CA ILE A 5 9.86 0.08 11.65
C ILE A 5 11.26 -0.55 11.62
N MET A 6 12.12 -0.19 12.58
CA MET A 6 13.42 -0.84 12.77
C MET A 6 13.39 -1.72 14.02
N THR A 7 13.76 -2.99 13.85
CA THR A 7 13.93 -3.95 14.94
C THR A 7 15.42 -4.29 15.07
N THR A 8 15.92 -4.35 16.31
CA THR A 8 17.29 -4.78 16.63
C THR A 8 17.37 -6.27 16.96
N SER A 9 16.26 -7.00 16.91
CA SER A 9 16.23 -8.44 17.18
C SER A 9 16.92 -9.20 16.04
N ARG A 10 17.61 -10.29 16.39
CA ARG A 10 18.16 -11.24 15.40
C ARG A 10 17.24 -12.42 15.13
N ASP A 11 16.16 -12.56 15.89
CA ASP A 11 15.18 -13.63 15.75
C ASP A 11 14.19 -13.28 14.61
N PRO A 12 14.09 -14.10 13.54
CA PRO A 12 13.22 -13.85 12.40
C PRO A 12 11.76 -13.63 12.80
N PHE A 13 11.23 -14.46 13.70
CA PHE A 13 9.86 -14.34 14.18
C PHE A 13 9.63 -12.98 14.85
N THR A 14 10.46 -12.62 15.81
CA THR A 14 10.37 -11.33 16.53
C THR A 14 10.46 -10.16 15.57
N ARG A 15 11.38 -10.20 14.59
CA ARG A 15 11.50 -9.13 13.59
C ARG A 15 10.25 -8.97 12.74
N GLY A 16 9.68 -10.08 12.24
CA GLY A 16 8.44 -10.06 11.48
C GLY A 16 7.26 -9.57 12.30
N LEU A 17 7.23 -9.93 13.59
CA LEU A 17 6.19 -9.48 14.49
C LEU A 17 6.30 -7.98 14.82
N ASP A 18 7.52 -7.49 15.07
CA ASP A 18 7.80 -6.06 15.24
C ASP A 18 7.35 -5.29 14.00
N TYR A 19 7.59 -5.85 12.81
CA TYR A 19 7.12 -5.26 11.56
C TYR A 19 5.60 -5.13 11.53
N LEU A 20 4.89 -6.22 11.83
CA LEU A 20 3.43 -6.23 11.85
C LEU A 20 2.85 -5.22 12.84
N TYR A 21 3.43 -5.11 14.05
CA TYR A 21 3.02 -4.09 15.01
C TYR A 21 3.32 -2.67 14.53
N GLY A 22 4.45 -2.48 13.84
CA GLY A 22 4.83 -1.23 13.20
C GLY A 22 3.76 -0.77 12.21
N VAL A 23 3.44 -1.58 11.18
CA VAL A 23 2.42 -1.21 10.19
C VAL A 23 1.03 -1.12 10.79
N ARG A 24 0.71 -1.92 11.82
CA ARG A 24 -0.54 -1.84 12.57
C ARG A 24 -0.72 -0.49 13.27
N SER A 25 0.35 0.11 13.77
CA SER A 25 0.30 1.45 14.39
C SER A 25 0.05 2.58 13.40
N LEU A 26 0.28 2.33 12.09
CA LEU A 26 0.08 3.30 11.02
C LEU A 26 -1.32 3.22 10.38
N ALA A 27 -2.10 2.17 10.67
CA ALA A 27 -3.45 2.03 10.16
C ALA A 27 -4.45 2.95 10.90
N LEU A 28 -5.56 3.31 10.24
CA LEU A 28 -6.65 4.10 10.86
C LEU A 28 -7.27 3.41 12.07
N LYS A 29 -7.37 2.08 11.99
CA LYS A 29 -7.75 1.20 13.10
C LYS A 29 -6.74 0.07 13.17
N PRO A 30 -6.16 -0.24 14.33
CA PRO A 30 -5.19 -1.33 14.46
C PRO A 30 -5.71 -2.69 13.96
N GLU A 31 -7.02 -2.92 13.97
CA GLU A 31 -7.66 -4.16 13.51
C GLU A 31 -7.66 -4.29 11.97
N MET A 32 -7.34 -3.23 11.24
CA MET A 32 -7.22 -3.27 9.77
C MET A 32 -6.00 -4.05 9.31
N VAL A 33 -4.97 -4.18 10.14
CA VAL A 33 -3.83 -5.08 9.89
C VAL A 33 -4.12 -6.40 10.56
N ASP A 34 -4.25 -7.45 9.75
CA ASP A 34 -4.58 -8.80 10.19
C ASP A 34 -3.31 -9.60 10.53
N ARG A 35 -3.47 -10.87 10.90
CA ARG A 35 -2.41 -11.87 11.10
C ARG A 35 -1.52 -11.70 12.32
N VAL A 36 -1.60 -10.56 13.03
CA VAL A 36 -0.93 -10.40 14.34
C VAL A 36 -1.41 -11.45 15.36
N HIS A 37 -2.66 -11.89 15.25
CA HIS A 37 -3.30 -12.83 16.18
C HIS A 37 -3.59 -14.21 15.56
N ASP A 38 -3.15 -14.48 14.32
CA ASP A 38 -3.38 -15.74 13.61
C ASP A 38 -2.41 -16.83 14.10
N MET A 39 -2.76 -17.50 15.20
CA MET A 39 -1.87 -18.48 15.83
C MET A 39 -1.47 -19.65 14.92
N GLU A 40 -2.24 -19.96 13.88
CA GLU A 40 -1.96 -21.07 12.96
C GLU A 40 -0.83 -20.71 11.98
N HIS A 41 -0.84 -19.47 11.46
CA HIS A 41 0.08 -19.06 10.39
C HIS A 41 1.16 -18.05 10.83
N ARG A 42 1.08 -17.53 12.06
CA ARG A 42 1.92 -16.42 12.55
C ARG A 42 3.40 -16.69 12.37
N ASP A 43 3.88 -17.88 12.73
CA ASP A 43 5.31 -18.20 12.68
C ASP A 43 5.86 -18.11 11.25
N ARG A 44 5.11 -18.69 10.29
CA ARG A 44 5.48 -18.67 8.89
C ARG A 44 5.41 -17.27 8.29
N ILE A 45 4.34 -16.53 8.60
CA ILE A 45 4.15 -15.15 8.12
C ILE A 45 5.25 -14.23 8.67
N CYS A 46 5.52 -14.28 9.98
CA CYS A 46 6.55 -13.44 10.60
C CYS A 46 7.94 -13.76 10.07
N THR A 47 8.26 -15.05 9.91
CA THR A 47 9.54 -15.47 9.30
C THR A 47 9.67 -14.92 7.89
N TRP A 48 8.64 -15.11 7.05
CA TRP A 48 8.65 -14.61 5.67
C TRP A 48 8.81 -13.09 5.60
N ILE A 49 8.04 -12.35 6.41
CA ILE A 49 8.15 -10.88 6.51
C ILE A 49 9.58 -10.49 6.87
N SER A 50 10.19 -11.13 7.87
CA SER A 50 11.53 -10.77 8.32
C SER A 50 12.61 -10.93 7.24
N GLU A 51 12.38 -11.81 6.28
CA GLU A 51 13.33 -12.14 5.21
C GLU A 51 13.10 -11.30 3.95
N HIS A 52 11.85 -10.93 3.65
CA HIS A 52 11.48 -10.40 2.33
C HIS A 52 10.89 -8.98 2.35
N ILE A 53 10.41 -8.49 3.49
CA ILE A 53 9.59 -7.28 3.52
C ILE A 53 10.33 -6.02 3.09
N GLU A 54 11.65 -5.95 3.31
CA GLU A 54 12.47 -4.84 2.85
C GLU A 54 12.50 -4.74 1.32
N ALA A 55 12.60 -5.88 0.62
CA ALA A 55 12.58 -5.93 -0.83
C ALA A 55 11.20 -5.54 -1.39
N VAL A 56 10.13 -6.04 -0.77
CA VAL A 56 8.75 -5.67 -1.14
C VAL A 56 8.51 -4.18 -0.93
N ASN A 57 8.90 -3.64 0.22
CA ASN A 57 8.77 -2.21 0.50
C ASN A 57 9.64 -1.36 -0.44
N ALA A 58 10.81 -1.85 -0.85
CA ALA A 58 11.63 -1.17 -1.85
C ALA A 58 10.89 -1.06 -3.20
N GLN A 59 10.20 -2.12 -3.65
CA GLN A 59 9.38 -2.08 -4.87
C GLN A 59 8.20 -1.12 -4.74
N LEU A 60 7.49 -1.12 -3.60
CA LEU A 60 6.43 -0.14 -3.33
C LEU A 60 6.97 1.30 -3.33
N ASN A 61 8.18 1.52 -2.81
CA ASN A 61 8.83 2.83 -2.88
C ASN A 61 9.16 3.23 -4.32
N VAL A 62 9.54 2.31 -5.20
CA VAL A 62 9.70 2.62 -6.64
C VAL A 62 8.37 3.10 -7.24
N CYS A 63 7.25 2.46 -6.92
CA CYS A 63 5.92 2.92 -7.35
C CYS A 63 5.59 4.32 -6.77
N LEU A 64 5.91 4.55 -5.51
CA LEU A 64 5.69 5.85 -4.84
C LEU A 64 6.52 6.96 -5.49
N GLU A 65 7.80 6.70 -5.78
CA GLU A 65 8.69 7.66 -6.45
C GLU A 65 8.21 7.97 -7.88
N ALA A 66 7.66 6.99 -8.60
CA ALA A 66 7.03 7.24 -9.90
C ALA A 66 5.83 8.21 -9.77
N CYS A 67 5.02 8.08 -8.71
CA CYS A 67 3.94 9.01 -8.41
C CYS A 67 4.48 10.40 -8.04
N HIS A 68 5.52 10.49 -7.22
CA HIS A 68 6.19 11.75 -6.88
C HIS A 68 6.72 12.47 -8.12
N ALA A 69 7.32 11.74 -9.06
CA ALA A 69 7.90 12.30 -10.29
C ALA A 69 6.86 12.95 -11.21
N CYS A 70 5.56 12.70 -11.01
CA CYS A 70 4.49 13.39 -11.73
C CYS A 70 4.26 14.83 -11.24
N PHE A 71 4.71 15.18 -10.04
CA PHE A 71 4.48 16.48 -9.41
C PHE A 71 5.77 17.26 -9.20
N HIS A 72 5.68 18.59 -9.16
CA HIS A 72 6.81 19.40 -8.73
C HIS A 72 7.15 19.13 -7.27
N SER A 73 8.43 19.28 -6.90
CA SER A 73 8.91 18.93 -5.55
C SER A 73 8.20 19.69 -4.41
N TRP A 74 7.67 20.89 -4.67
CA TRP A 74 6.90 21.66 -3.69
C TRP A 74 5.42 21.23 -3.57
N GLU A 75 4.93 20.39 -4.49
CA GLU A 75 3.58 19.81 -4.46
C GLU A 75 3.58 18.38 -3.92
N GLN A 76 4.76 17.78 -3.75
CA GLN A 76 4.90 16.41 -3.26
C GLN A 76 4.54 16.32 -1.77
N PRO A 77 3.50 15.55 -1.38
CA PRO A 77 3.18 15.32 0.02
C PRO A 77 4.28 14.51 0.71
N LEU A 78 4.46 14.70 2.02
CA LEU A 78 5.36 13.86 2.80
C LEU A 78 4.68 12.51 3.08
N VAL A 79 5.07 11.47 2.33
CA VAL A 79 4.44 10.14 2.35
C VAL A 79 5.45 9.05 2.72
N GLN A 80 4.99 8.03 3.43
CA GLN A 80 5.66 6.75 3.63
C GLN A 80 4.74 5.62 3.15
N ILE A 81 5.32 4.56 2.58
CA ILE A 81 4.57 3.42 2.04
C ILE A 81 5.09 2.10 2.60
N PHE A 82 4.17 1.21 2.97
CA PHE A 82 4.51 -0.12 3.48
C PHE A 82 3.54 -1.18 2.97
N ALA A 83 4.07 -2.38 2.79
CA ALA A 83 3.28 -3.59 2.58
C ALA A 83 2.67 -4.02 3.92
N ALA A 84 1.36 -4.32 3.94
CA ALA A 84 0.66 -4.76 5.15
C ALA A 84 -0.41 -5.81 4.83
N PRO A 85 -0.49 -6.92 5.57
CA PRO A 85 -1.59 -7.88 5.40
C PRO A 85 -2.88 -7.28 5.95
N LEU A 86 -3.77 -6.80 5.08
CA LEU A 86 -5.00 -6.13 5.49
C LEU A 86 -6.11 -7.15 5.77
N ALA A 87 -6.91 -6.86 6.80
CA ALA A 87 -8.00 -7.71 7.25
C ALA A 87 -9.14 -7.76 6.22
N GLN A 88 -9.51 -8.97 5.81
CA GLN A 88 -10.58 -9.22 4.84
C GLN A 88 -11.91 -8.59 5.25
N ALA A 89 -12.17 -8.51 6.57
CA ALA A 89 -13.39 -7.93 7.12
C ALA A 89 -13.62 -6.47 6.73
N PHE A 90 -12.57 -5.73 6.36
CA PHE A 90 -12.69 -4.34 5.90
C PHE A 90 -12.87 -4.21 4.39
N GLY A 91 -12.59 -5.26 3.61
CA GLY A 91 -12.73 -5.26 2.15
C GLY A 91 -11.87 -4.21 1.46
N LEU A 92 -10.66 -3.98 1.98
CA LEU A 92 -9.68 -3.03 1.46
C LEU A 92 -8.43 -3.78 1.00
N ASP A 93 -7.91 -3.39 -0.16
CA ASP A 93 -6.63 -3.89 -0.68
C ASP A 93 -5.50 -2.90 -0.40
N ALA A 94 -5.85 -1.65 -0.07
CA ALA A 94 -4.94 -0.61 0.36
C ALA A 94 -5.67 0.45 1.20
N LEU A 95 -4.91 1.29 1.89
CA LEU A 95 -5.43 2.49 2.54
C LEU A 95 -4.39 3.61 2.62
N CYS A 96 -4.87 4.84 2.60
CA CYS A 96 -4.11 6.05 2.89
C CYS A 96 -4.55 6.66 4.23
N ASN A 97 -3.67 6.65 5.22
CA ASN A 97 -3.90 7.27 6.53
C ASN A 97 -3.34 8.69 6.58
N LEU A 98 -4.21 9.65 6.25
CA LEU A 98 -3.94 11.10 6.29
C LEU A 98 -3.67 11.64 7.71
N GLN A 99 -3.91 10.86 8.77
CA GLN A 99 -3.73 11.30 10.17
C GLN A 99 -2.30 11.10 10.70
N THR A 100 -1.43 10.47 9.91
CA THR A 100 -0.03 10.22 10.28
C THR A 100 0.90 11.30 9.71
N THR A 101 2.11 11.43 10.26
CA THR A 101 3.13 12.34 9.75
C THR A 101 4.50 11.64 9.75
N PRO A 102 5.04 11.21 8.59
CA PRO A 102 4.48 11.29 7.24
C PRO A 102 3.10 10.62 7.08
N ILE A 103 2.33 11.03 6.06
CA ILE A 103 1.11 10.32 5.63
C ILE A 103 1.50 8.88 5.29
N SER A 104 0.74 7.90 5.76
CA SER A 104 1.07 6.49 5.59
C SER A 104 0.15 5.84 4.55
N ILE A 105 0.73 5.23 3.53
CA ILE A 105 0.04 4.36 2.58
C ILE A 105 0.37 2.91 2.95
N LEU A 106 -0.65 2.10 3.18
CA LEU A 106 -0.50 0.66 3.44
C LEU A 106 -1.12 -0.12 2.28
N ILE A 107 -0.35 -1.00 1.66
CA ILE A 107 -0.79 -1.84 0.53
C ILE A 107 -0.79 -3.30 0.94
N ASP A 108 -1.90 -4.02 0.75
CA ASP A 108 -1.90 -5.47 0.81
C ASP A 108 -1.44 -6.05 -0.52
N VAL A 109 -0.12 -6.10 -0.67
CA VAL A 109 0.57 -6.70 -1.82
C VAL A 109 0.21 -8.17 -2.06
N GLY A 110 -0.33 -8.86 -1.05
CA GLY A 110 -0.81 -10.22 -1.22
C GLY A 110 -2.09 -10.26 -2.04
N ARG A 111 -2.91 -9.21 -2.05
CA ARG A 111 -4.21 -9.15 -2.73
C ARG A 111 -4.12 -8.65 -4.17
N VAL A 112 -3.01 -8.04 -4.56
CA VAL A 112 -2.83 -7.38 -5.86
C VAL A 112 -1.69 -8.05 -6.60
N MET A 113 -1.89 -8.35 -7.88
CA MET A 113 -0.81 -8.88 -8.72
C MET A 113 0.38 -7.90 -8.77
N PRO A 114 1.64 -8.36 -8.72
CA PRO A 114 2.81 -7.48 -8.68
C PRO A 114 2.88 -6.44 -9.81
N GLU A 115 2.47 -6.82 -11.02
CA GLU A 115 2.43 -5.92 -12.18
C GLU A 115 1.47 -4.73 -12.01
N ASP A 116 0.48 -4.85 -11.13
CA ASP A 116 -0.56 -3.85 -10.89
C ASP A 116 -0.32 -3.03 -9.60
N TRP A 117 0.77 -3.27 -8.86
CA TRP A 117 1.05 -2.51 -7.63
C TRP A 117 1.09 -1.00 -7.87
N LEU A 118 1.64 -0.54 -9.00
CA LEU A 118 1.66 0.88 -9.35
C LEU A 118 0.25 1.48 -9.44
N LEU A 119 -0.74 0.71 -9.93
CA LEU A 119 -2.11 1.20 -10.08
C LEU A 119 -2.74 1.51 -8.72
N VAL A 120 -2.53 0.61 -7.76
CA VAL A 120 -3.03 0.78 -6.39
C VAL A 120 -2.29 1.88 -5.65
N VAL A 121 -0.96 1.95 -5.82
CA VAL A 121 -0.16 3.05 -5.25
C VAL A 121 -0.59 4.40 -5.81
N ALA A 122 -0.85 4.51 -7.11
CA ALA A 122 -1.35 5.75 -7.72
C ALA A 122 -2.72 6.17 -7.15
N HIS A 123 -3.61 5.22 -6.87
CA HIS A 123 -4.89 5.51 -6.21
C HIS A 123 -4.69 6.09 -4.81
N GLU A 124 -3.90 5.43 -3.96
CA GLU A 124 -3.69 5.88 -2.59
C GLU A 124 -2.86 7.18 -2.51
N TYR A 125 -1.92 7.37 -3.43
CA TYR A 125 -1.19 8.61 -3.56
C TYR A 125 -2.13 9.77 -3.96
N ALA A 126 -3.14 9.52 -4.79
CA ALA A 126 -4.13 10.55 -5.11
C ALA A 126 -4.89 11.03 -3.86
N HIS A 127 -5.20 10.15 -2.90
CA HIS A 127 -5.73 10.55 -1.58
C HIS A 127 -4.72 11.40 -0.82
N ALA A 128 -3.45 10.99 -0.77
CA ALA A 128 -2.39 11.72 -0.07
C ALA A 128 -2.19 13.13 -0.64
N HIS A 129 -2.18 13.28 -1.96
CA HIS A 129 -2.05 14.57 -2.65
C HIS A 129 -3.32 15.43 -2.51
N ALA A 130 -4.51 14.81 -2.50
CA ALA A 130 -5.76 15.54 -2.26
C ALA A 130 -5.87 16.07 -0.83
N GLY A 131 -5.25 15.41 0.15
CA GLY A 131 -5.18 15.84 1.54
C GLY A 131 -6.48 15.68 2.33
N THR A 132 -7.53 15.09 1.73
CA THR A 132 -8.81 14.80 2.38
C THR A 132 -9.33 13.44 1.94
N PRO A 133 -10.06 12.71 2.80
CA PRO A 133 -10.55 11.39 2.45
C PRO A 133 -11.71 11.44 1.45
N GLY A 134 -11.81 10.41 0.61
CA GLY A 134 -12.92 10.18 -0.33
C GLY A 134 -12.62 10.63 -1.76
N HIS A 135 -13.52 10.30 -2.69
CA HIS A 135 -13.29 10.44 -4.13
C HIS A 135 -13.77 11.77 -4.72
N HIS A 136 -13.62 12.86 -3.96
CA HIS A 136 -14.09 14.21 -4.31
C HIS A 136 -13.34 14.83 -5.52
N PRO A 137 -13.75 15.99 -6.06
CA PRO A 137 -13.15 16.55 -7.28
C PRO A 137 -11.63 16.81 -7.23
N GLN A 138 -11.06 17.08 -6.05
CA GLN A 138 -9.60 17.25 -5.91
C GLN A 138 -8.85 15.91 -5.95
N PHE A 139 -9.42 14.85 -5.37
CA PHE A 139 -8.94 13.49 -5.59
C PHE A 139 -8.98 13.14 -7.08
N ALA A 140 -10.13 13.39 -7.75
CA ALA A 140 -10.29 13.08 -9.17
C ALA A 140 -9.25 13.79 -10.05
N ARG A 141 -8.96 15.07 -9.77
CA ARG A 141 -7.89 15.82 -10.45
C ARG A 141 -6.51 15.22 -10.20
N SER A 142 -6.20 14.88 -8.95
CA SER A 142 -4.91 14.28 -8.57
C SER A 142 -4.71 12.93 -9.26
N LEU A 143 -5.75 12.10 -9.27
CA LEU A 143 -5.74 10.79 -9.93
C LEU A 143 -5.61 10.92 -11.45
N ALA A 144 -6.34 11.84 -12.08
CA ALA A 144 -6.22 12.09 -13.52
C ALA A 144 -4.82 12.58 -13.92
N HIS A 145 -4.22 13.45 -13.11
CA HIS A 145 -2.84 13.92 -13.31
C HIS A 145 -1.83 12.78 -13.24
N LEU A 146 -1.94 11.93 -12.21
CA LEU A 146 -1.13 10.72 -12.09
C LEU A 146 -1.30 9.78 -13.29
N CYS A 147 -2.54 9.54 -13.73
CA CYS A 147 -2.80 8.66 -14.86
C CYS A 147 -2.12 9.17 -16.14
N LEU A 148 -2.15 10.49 -16.39
CA LEU A 148 -1.43 11.09 -17.51
C LEU A 148 0.09 10.91 -17.38
N GLY A 149 0.66 11.21 -16.21
CA GLY A 149 2.11 11.14 -15.99
C GLY A 149 2.67 9.72 -16.01
N LEU A 150 1.88 8.73 -15.56
CA LEU A 150 2.24 7.31 -15.49
C LEU A 150 1.82 6.51 -16.73
N ALA A 151 1.27 7.17 -17.75
CA ALA A 151 0.71 6.54 -18.95
C ALA A 151 -0.37 5.46 -18.65
N ILE A 152 -1.14 5.65 -17.58
CA ILE A 152 -2.33 4.87 -17.26
C ILE A 152 -3.53 5.49 -17.99
N ALA A 153 -4.51 4.69 -18.38
CA ALA A 153 -5.75 5.21 -18.96
C ALA A 153 -6.35 6.30 -18.06
N LEU A 154 -6.96 7.33 -18.64
CA LEU A 154 -7.63 8.37 -17.87
C LEU A 154 -8.89 7.82 -17.17
N PRO A 155 -9.16 8.24 -15.91
CA PRO A 155 -10.36 7.83 -15.22
C PRO A 155 -11.61 8.31 -15.98
N PRO A 156 -12.70 7.52 -16.00
CA PRO A 156 -13.99 7.93 -16.56
C PRO A 156 -14.70 8.93 -15.62
N TYR A 157 -14.08 10.08 -15.38
CA TYR A 157 -14.59 11.08 -14.46
C TYR A 157 -15.80 11.80 -15.05
N GLN A 158 -16.91 11.77 -14.30
CA GLN A 158 -18.10 12.58 -14.54
C GLN A 158 -18.48 13.21 -13.20
N ALA A 159 -18.64 14.54 -13.17
CA ALA A 159 -19.05 15.23 -11.96
C ALA A 159 -20.38 14.66 -11.43
N GLY A 160 -20.45 14.35 -10.13
CA GLY A 160 -21.61 13.67 -9.52
C GLY A 160 -21.61 12.15 -9.65
N ARG A 161 -20.52 11.54 -10.17
CA ARG A 161 -20.31 10.09 -10.23
C ARG A 161 -18.95 9.69 -9.66
N GLU A 162 -18.53 10.38 -8.60
CA GLU A 162 -17.27 10.17 -7.90
C GLU A 162 -17.06 8.72 -7.43
N ASP A 163 -18.15 8.00 -7.13
CA ASP A 163 -18.13 6.58 -6.75
C ASP A 163 -17.48 5.68 -7.82
N SER A 164 -17.49 6.09 -9.10
CA SER A 164 -16.84 5.33 -10.17
C SER A 164 -15.32 5.26 -10.01
N LEU A 165 -14.72 6.19 -9.27
CA LEU A 165 -13.29 6.24 -9.03
C LEU A 165 -12.84 5.29 -7.93
N ARG A 166 -13.76 4.74 -7.12
CA ARG A 166 -13.45 3.89 -5.97
C ARG A 166 -12.54 2.72 -6.31
N PHE A 167 -12.70 2.16 -7.50
CA PHE A 167 -11.95 0.99 -7.97
C PHE A 167 -11.04 1.32 -9.17
N TYR A 168 -10.76 2.61 -9.40
CA TYR A 168 -9.95 3.06 -10.51
C TYR A 168 -8.54 3.49 -10.07
N PRO A 169 -7.45 3.11 -10.75
CA PRO A 169 -7.42 2.25 -11.94
C PRO A 169 -7.77 0.80 -11.58
N SER A 170 -8.40 0.08 -12.51
CA SER A 170 -8.72 -1.34 -12.31
C SER A 170 -7.45 -2.17 -12.29
N TYR A 171 -7.33 -3.07 -11.32
CA TYR A 171 -6.23 -4.04 -11.19
C TYR A 171 -6.78 -5.47 -11.04
N LEU A 172 -5.90 -6.45 -11.23
CA LEU A 172 -6.23 -7.85 -11.04
C LEU A 172 -5.96 -8.28 -9.59
N PRO A 173 -6.97 -8.81 -8.89
CA PRO A 173 -6.75 -9.40 -7.58
C PRO A 173 -6.03 -10.75 -7.71
N THR A 174 -5.25 -11.12 -6.70
CA THR A 174 -4.67 -12.46 -6.60
C THR A 174 -5.74 -13.48 -6.17
N LYS A 175 -5.47 -14.77 -6.41
CA LYS A 175 -6.39 -15.86 -6.03
C LYS A 175 -6.31 -16.26 -4.56
N ASP A 176 -5.11 -16.18 -3.98
CA ASP A 176 -4.85 -16.54 -2.59
C ASP A 176 -3.92 -15.50 -1.95
N PRO A 177 -4.50 -14.44 -1.34
CA PRO A 177 -3.71 -13.42 -0.70
C PRO A 177 -2.85 -13.92 0.46
N LEU A 178 -3.29 -14.98 1.16
CA LEU A 178 -2.56 -15.53 2.29
C LEU A 178 -1.31 -16.27 1.83
N ALA A 179 -1.34 -16.94 0.68
CA ALA A 179 -0.19 -17.64 0.13
C ALA A 179 1.01 -16.70 -0.05
N PHE A 180 0.81 -15.46 -0.50
CA PHE A 180 1.89 -14.47 -0.63
C PHE A 180 2.61 -14.24 0.70
N TRP A 181 1.85 -13.93 1.75
CA TRP A 181 2.38 -13.66 3.10
C TRP A 181 3.01 -14.89 3.77
N GLN A 182 2.80 -16.08 3.23
CA GLN A 182 3.41 -17.34 3.66
C GLN A 182 4.61 -17.77 2.79
N GLY A 183 5.01 -16.96 1.81
CA GLY A 183 6.10 -17.23 0.89
C GLY A 183 5.77 -18.11 -0.31
N GLY A 184 4.49 -18.25 -0.65
CA GLY A 184 4.02 -18.95 -1.84
C GLY A 184 3.72 -18.05 -3.05
N GLY A 185 3.84 -16.72 -2.91
CA GLY A 185 3.59 -15.75 -3.98
C GLY A 185 4.87 -15.31 -4.69
N GLU A 186 4.75 -14.88 -5.94
CA GLU A 186 5.84 -14.26 -6.69
C GLU A 186 6.09 -12.84 -6.13
N ILE A 187 7.35 -12.56 -5.79
CA ILE A 187 7.82 -11.19 -5.55
C ILE A 187 8.21 -10.69 -6.93
N GLY A 188 7.52 -9.69 -7.48
CA GLY A 188 7.72 -9.22 -8.85
C GLY A 188 9.20 -9.12 -9.19
N ASP A 189 9.67 -9.89 -10.17
CA ASP A 189 11.07 -9.86 -10.59
C ASP A 189 11.36 -8.50 -11.26
N ARG A 190 12.33 -7.79 -10.68
CA ARG A 190 13.07 -6.61 -11.18
C ARG A 190 12.53 -5.96 -12.47
N VAL A 191 11.96 -4.76 -12.32
CA VAL A 191 12.00 -3.72 -13.38
C VAL A 191 13.42 -3.18 -13.48
#